data_AF-A0A2M7MC80-F1
#
_entry.id   AF-A0A2M7MC80-F1
#
_cell.length_a   1.000
_cell.length_b   1.000
_cell.length_c   1.000
_cell.angle_alpha   90.00
_cell.angle_beta   90.00
_cell.angle_gamma   90.00
#
_symmetry.space_group_name_H-M   'P 1'
#
loop_
_entity.id
_entity.type
_entity.pdbx_description
1 polymer ?
#
loop_
_entity_poly.entity_id
_entity_poly.type
_entity_poly.pdbx_seq_one_letter_code
_entity_poly.pdbx_strand_id
1 'polypeptide(L)'
;MPIIIKAKAGDSTHDIIKKFKKAVVNSDIVQKTRDRKYYIKPSQERAVKKTELRRLRKRSRSLKKMKNISQTALQRISERLSK
;
A
#
# COMPACT_ATOMS: atom_id res chain seq x y z
N MET A 1 5.84 -15.99 -5.46
CA MET A 1 5.68 -15.39 -6.80
C MET A 1 6.80 -14.37 -7.00
N PRO A 2 7.70 -14.58 -7.97
CA PRO A 2 8.82 -13.68 -8.20
C PRO A 2 8.34 -12.38 -8.87
N ILE A 3 8.91 -11.24 -8.46
CA ILE A 3 8.74 -9.95 -9.15
C ILE A 3 9.90 -9.81 -10.12
N ILE A 4 9.61 -9.88 -11.42
CA ILE A 4 10.63 -9.78 -12.48
C ILE A 4 10.43 -8.44 -13.20
N ILE A 5 11.48 -7.64 -13.26
CA ILE A 5 11.50 -6.38 -14.01
C ILE A 5 12.64 -6.41 -15.00
N LYS A 6 12.29 -6.31 -16.27
CA LYS A 6 13.25 -6.24 -17.38
C LYS A 6 13.59 -4.77 -17.64
N ALA A 7 14.89 -4.49 -17.78
CA ALA A 7 15.38 -3.19 -18.21
C ALA A 7 15.00 -2.94 -19.68
N LYS A 8 14.72 -1.68 -20.03
CA LYS A 8 14.58 -1.25 -21.43
C LYS A 8 15.78 -0.39 -21.84
N ALA A 9 16.01 -0.28 -23.14
CA ALA A 9 17.00 0.66 -23.67
C ALA A 9 16.67 2.09 -23.21
N GLY A 10 17.64 2.77 -22.60
CA GLY A 10 17.49 4.12 -22.04
C GLY A 10 17.03 4.18 -20.57
N ASP A 11 16.73 3.06 -19.91
CA ASP A 11 16.46 3.06 -18.47
C ASP A 11 17.77 3.22 -17.68
N SER A 12 17.81 4.19 -16.76
CA SER A 12 18.87 4.24 -15.75
C SER A 12 18.66 3.16 -14.68
N THR A 13 19.73 2.74 -14.02
CA THR A 13 19.68 1.84 -12.87
C THR A 13 18.70 2.33 -11.80
N HIS A 14 18.65 3.64 -11.56
CA HIS A 14 17.72 4.24 -10.61
C HIS A 14 16.24 4.06 -11.01
N ASP A 15 15.94 4.11 -12.31
CA ASP A 15 14.58 3.93 -12.82
C ASP A 15 14.11 2.49 -12.63
N ILE A 16 15.01 1.52 -12.86
CA ILE A 16 14.73 0.10 -12.64
C ILE A 16 14.46 -0.15 -11.15
N ILE A 17 15.28 0.39 -10.26
CA ILE A 17 15.08 0.28 -8.80
C ILE A 17 13.73 0.91 -8.40
N LYS A 18 13.38 2.07 -8.96
CA LYS A 18 12.10 2.74 -8.67
C LYS A 18 10.90 1.91 -9.16
N LYS A 19 10.98 1.33 -10.36
CA LYS A 19 9.96 0.41 -10.89
C LYS A 19 9.83 -0.82 -9.98
N PHE A 20 10.94 -1.37 -9.51
CA PHE A 20 10.96 -2.50 -8.56
C PHE A 20 10.28 -2.17 -7.24
N LYS A 21 10.67 -1.05 -6.62
CA LYS A 21 10.03 -0.59 -5.37
C LYS A 21 8.51 -0.42 -5.54
N LYS A 22 8.05 0.13 -6.67
CA LYS A 22 6.61 0.23 -6.97
C LYS A 22 5.94 -1.14 -7.08
N ALA A 23 6.54 -2.09 -7.79
CA ALA A 23 6.00 -3.44 -7.94
C ALA A 23 5.92 -4.18 -6.60
N VAL A 24 6.94 -4.06 -5.75
CA VAL A 24 6.96 -4.62 -4.38
C VAL A 24 5.81 -4.06 -3.56
N VAL A 25 5.61 -2.74 -3.56
CA VAL A 25 4.50 -2.09 -2.83
C VAL A 25 3.14 -2.54 -3.37
N ASN A 26 2.97 -2.67 -4.69
CA ASN A 26 1.70 -3.11 -5.28
C ASN A 26 1.36 -4.57 -4.94
N SER A 27 2.39 -5.44 -4.87
CA SER A 27 2.22 -6.85 -4.50
C SER A 27 1.97 -7.06 -3.00
N ASP A 28 2.33 -6.07 -2.18
CA ASP A 28 2.28 -6.09 -0.72
C ASP A 28 3.02 -7.29 -0.10
N ILE A 29 4.06 -7.78 -0.78
CA ILE A 29 4.75 -9.03 -0.42
C ILE A 29 5.42 -8.96 0.95
N VAL A 30 6.01 -7.82 1.31
CA VAL A 30 6.70 -7.63 2.60
C VAL A 30 5.70 -7.74 3.75
N GLN A 31 4.53 -7.11 3.60
CA GLN A 31 3.47 -7.14 4.60
C GLN A 31 2.89 -8.54 4.73
N LYS A 32 2.60 -9.21 3.61
CA LYS A 32 2.11 -10.60 3.60
C LYS A 32 3.09 -11.57 4.26
N THR A 33 4.38 -11.43 3.99
CA THR A 33 5.40 -12.28 4.62
C THR A 33 5.47 -12.05 6.12
N ARG A 34 5.37 -10.79 6.58
CA ARG A 34 5.30 -10.48 8.02
C ARG A 34 4.07 -11.09 8.67
N ASP A 35 2.90 -10.90 8.07
CA ASP A 35 1.62 -11.31 8.65
C ASP A 35 1.48 -12.84 8.67
N ARG A 36 2.11 -13.54 7.72
CA ARG A 36 2.15 -15.02 7.65
C ARG A 36 3.28 -15.66 8.46
N LYS A 37 4.16 -14.86 9.10
CA LYS A 37 5.30 -15.39 9.85
C LYS A 37 4.87 -16.32 10.99
N TYR A 38 3.73 -16.03 11.61
CA TYR A 38 3.17 -16.80 12.72
C TYR A 38 1.68 -17.04 12.50
N TYR A 39 1.15 -18.09 13.11
CA TYR A 39 -0.30 -18.30 13.15
C TYR A 39 -0.98 -17.20 13.96
N ILE A 40 -2.07 -16.65 13.43
CA ILE A 40 -2.90 -15.63 14.07
C ILE A 40 -4.34 -16.15 14.05
N LYS A 41 -5.05 -16.01 15.17
CA LYS A 41 -6.47 -16.43 15.24
C LYS A 41 -7.31 -15.57 14.27
N PRO A 42 -8.34 -16.12 13.61
CA PRO A 42 -9.19 -15.34 12.70
C PRO A 42 -9.87 -14.13 13.34
N SER A 43 -10.08 -14.14 14.67
CA SER A 43 -10.59 -12.99 15.42
C SER A 43 -9.59 -11.83 15.50
N GLN A 44 -8.31 -12.13 15.72
CA GLN A 44 -7.23 -11.14 15.77
C GLN A 44 -6.99 -10.53 14.38
N GLU A 45 -7.01 -11.33 13.32
CA GLU A 45 -6.91 -10.84 11.94
C GLU A 45 -8.04 -9.84 11.62
N ARG A 46 -9.29 -10.17 11.97
CA ARG A 46 -10.45 -9.28 11.84
C ARG A 46 -10.28 -7.98 12.64
N ALA A 47 -9.73 -8.06 13.85
CA ALA A 47 -9.48 -6.88 14.69
C ALA A 47 -8.42 -5.94 14.10
N VAL A 48 -7.34 -6.50 13.53
CA VAL A 48 -6.30 -5.72 12.82
C VAL A 48 -6.91 -5.03 11.60
N LYS A 49 -7.64 -5.75 10.75
CA LYS A 49 -8.33 -5.20 9.58
C LYS A 49 -9.29 -4.07 9.95
N LYS A 50 -10.10 -4.24 11.00
CA LYS A 50 -11.02 -3.20 11.51
C LYS A 50 -10.25 -1.96 11.98
N THR A 51 -9.13 -2.16 12.67
CA THR A 51 -8.29 -1.06 13.17
C THR A 51 -7.65 -0.28 12.02
N GLU A 52 -7.16 -0.96 11.00
CA GLU A 52 -6.60 -0.35 9.80
C GLU A 52 -7.65 0.47 9.04
N LEU A 53 -8.83 -0.11 8.78
CA LEU A 53 -9.94 0.58 8.14
C LEU A 53 -10.34 1.84 8.92
N ARG A 54 -10.41 1.75 10.25
CA ARG A 54 -10.69 2.90 11.12
C ARG A 54 -9.62 3.98 10.98
N ARG A 55 -8.33 3.62 10.93
CA ARG A 55 -7.22 4.56 10.72
C ARG A 55 -7.32 5.24 9.35
N LEU A 56 -7.61 4.49 8.29
CA LEU A 56 -7.78 5.03 6.94
C LEU A 56 -8.98 5.99 6.84
N ARG A 57 -10.11 5.65 7.46
CA ARG A 57 -11.29 6.54 7.52
C ARG A 57 -10.99 7.85 8.24
N LYS A 58 -10.30 7.78 9.39
CA LYS A 58 -9.86 8.99 10.12
C LYS A 58 -8.94 9.85 9.27
N ARG A 59 -7.96 9.23 8.60
CA ARG A 59 -7.03 9.93 7.70
C ARG A 59 -7.75 10.59 6.52
N SER A 60 -8.67 9.87 5.88
CA SER A 60 -9.50 10.41 4.79
C SER A 60 -10.27 11.65 5.22
N ARG A 61 -10.95 11.60 6.37
CA ARG A 61 -11.68 12.74 6.93
C ARG A 61 -10.76 13.92 7.24
N SER A 62 -9.59 13.65 7.83
CA SER A 62 -8.61 14.69 8.14
C SER A 62 -8.10 15.38 6.88
N LEU A 63 -7.78 14.62 5.84
CA LEU A 63 -7.29 15.17 4.58
C LEU A 63 -8.37 15.96 3.84
N LYS A 64 -9.63 15.51 3.82
CA LYS A 64 -10.73 16.31 3.22
C LYS A 64 -10.90 17.68 3.88
N LYS A 65 -10.44 17.87 5.11
CA LYS A 65 -10.53 19.15 5.84
C LYS A 65 -9.36 20.10 5.56
N MET A 66 -8.23 19.65 5.00
CA MET A 66 -7.11 20.55 4.76
C MET A 66 -7.26 21.25 3.40
N LYS A 67 -6.95 22.55 3.35
CA LYS A 67 -7.22 23.41 2.18
C LYS A 67 -6.27 23.17 0.99
N ASN A 68 -5.05 22.69 1.25
CA ASN A 68 -3.97 22.57 0.25
C ASN A 68 -3.52 21.11 0.06
N ILE A 69 -4.43 20.22 -0.35
CA ILE A 69 -4.11 18.81 -0.58
C ILE A 69 -4.16 18.46 -2.05
N SER A 70 -3.18 17.67 -2.48
CA SER A 70 -3.17 17.12 -3.83
C SER A 70 -4.34 16.16 -4.04
N GLN A 71 -5.05 16.34 -5.15
CA GLN A 71 -6.16 15.48 -5.57
C GLN A 71 -5.75 14.00 -5.66
N THR A 72 -4.49 13.75 -6.05
CA THR A 72 -3.88 12.41 -6.11
C THR A 72 -3.78 11.74 -4.74
N ALA A 73 -3.55 12.49 -3.65
CA ALA A 73 -3.51 11.92 -2.30
C ALA A 73 -4.91 11.49 -1.82
N LEU A 74 -5.95 12.26 -2.17
CA LEU A 74 -7.34 11.91 -1.86
C LEU A 74 -7.79 10.66 -2.64
N GLN A 75 -7.45 10.59 -3.92
CA GLN A 75 -7.75 9.43 -4.78
C GLN A 75 -7.13 8.15 -4.21
N ARG A 76 -5.83 8.15 -3.88
CA ARG A 76 -5.14 6.99 -3.30
C ARG A 76 -5.76 6.47 -2.01
N ILE A 77 -6.25 7.38 -1.16
CA ILE A 77 -6.89 6.98 0.11
C ILE A 77 -8.31 6.48 -0.13
N SER A 78 -9.01 7.03 -1.12
CA SER A 78 -10.31 6.51 -1.57
C SER A 78 -10.18 5.09 -2.12
N GLU A 79 -9.19 4.84 -2.99
CA GLU A 79 -8.88 3.52 -3.54
C GLU A 79 -8.58 2.49 -2.45
N ARG A 80 -7.80 2.88 -1.42
CA ARG A 80 -7.50 2.02 -0.27
C ARG A 80 -8.71 1.72 0.61
N LEU A 81 -9.70 2.61 0.65
CA LEU A 81 -10.95 2.40 1.39
C LEU A 81 -11.98 1.57 0.62
N SER A 82 -11.86 1.52 -0.71
CA SER A 82 -12.74 0.76 -1.59
C SER A 82 -12.34 -0.71 -1.77
N LYS A 83 -11.12 -1.08 -1.35
CA LYS A 83 -10.62 -2.45 -1.29
C LYS A 83 -11.09 -3.16 -0.02
#